data_AF-A0A7C8ZT32-F1
#
_entry.id   AF-A0A7C8ZT32-F1
#
_cell.length_a   1.000
_cell.length_b   1.000
_cell.length_c   1.000
_cell.angle_alpha   90.00
_cell.angle_beta   90.00
_cell.angle_gamma   90.00
#
_symmetry.space_group_name_H-M   'P 1'
#
loop_
_entity.id
_entity.type
_entity.pdbx_description
1 polymer ?
#
loop_
_entity_poly.entity_id
_entity_poly.type
_entity_poly.pdbx_seq_one_letter_code
_entity_poly.pdbx_strand_id
1 'polypeptide(L)'
;VHAIIDKFAERGLRSLAVALQEVPERTKESPGGPWTFCGLLPLFDPPRHDSAETIRRALNLGVCVKMITGDQLAIAKETGRRLGMGTNMYPSSSLLGREKDENEALPVDELIEKADGFAGVFPEHKYEIVKILQEKKHIVGMT
;
A
#
# COMPACT_ATOMS: atom_id res chain seq x y z
N VAL A 1 10.23 14.20 11.99
CA VAL A 1 9.81 12.77 12.01
C VAL A 1 9.32 12.33 10.62
N HIS A 2 8.33 12.99 10.01
CA HIS A 2 7.83 12.66 8.67
C HIS A 2 8.93 12.53 7.60
N ALA A 3 9.86 13.48 7.49
CA ALA A 3 10.96 13.38 6.54
C ALA A 3 11.86 12.12 6.69
N ILE A 4 11.94 11.54 7.89
CA ILE A 4 12.68 10.27 8.10
C ILE A 4 11.83 9.09 7.64
N ILE A 5 10.52 9.13 7.92
CA ILE A 5 9.55 8.13 7.45
C ILE A 5 9.59 8.08 5.92
N ASP A 6 9.57 9.23 5.26
CA ASP A 6 9.59 9.33 3.79
C ASP A 6 10.90 8.75 3.22
N LYS A 7 12.05 9.07 3.84
CA LYS A 7 13.36 8.48 3.47
C LYS A 7 13.41 6.96 3.69
N PHE A 8 12.73 6.43 4.69
CA PHE A 8 12.59 4.99 4.88
C PHE A 8 11.70 4.39 3.80
N ALA A 9 10.59 5.06 3.47
CA ALA A 9 9.67 4.61 2.45
C ALA A 9 10.31 4.57 1.05
N GLU A 10 11.14 5.56 0.69
CA GLU A 10 11.96 5.57 -0.54
C GLU A 10 12.89 4.36 -0.65
N ARG A 11 13.32 3.81 0.48
CA ARG A 11 14.17 2.61 0.54
C ARG A 11 13.38 1.29 0.62
N GLY A 12 12.04 1.37 0.62
CA GLY A 12 11.15 0.24 0.80
C GLY A 12 11.07 -0.26 2.25
N LEU A 13 11.28 0.62 3.23
CA LEU A 13 11.27 0.29 4.65
C LEU A 13 10.01 0.84 5.31
N ARG A 14 9.30 -0.02 6.04
CA ARG A 14 8.14 0.37 6.86
C ARG A 14 8.63 1.05 8.13
N SER A 15 7.92 2.07 8.61
CA SER A 15 8.31 2.79 9.82
C SER A 15 7.43 2.39 11.00
N LEU A 16 8.05 1.98 12.12
CA LEU A 16 7.36 1.72 13.38
C LEU A 16 7.79 2.75 14.43
N ALA A 17 6.84 3.49 14.98
CA ALA A 17 7.09 4.46 16.06
C ALA A 17 6.98 3.80 17.43
N VAL A 18 7.89 4.15 18.33
CA VAL A 18 7.86 3.74 19.74
C VAL A 18 7.63 4.97 20.60
N ALA A 19 6.68 4.86 21.53
CA ALA A 19 6.40 5.89 22.53
C ALA A 19 6.30 5.27 23.92
N LEU A 20 6.61 6.07 24.93
CA LEU A 20 6.55 5.71 26.34
C LEU A 20 5.60 6.65 27.06
N GLN A 21 4.85 6.13 28.02
CA GLN A 21 4.00 6.92 28.91
C GLN A 21 4.28 6.50 30.34
N GLU A 22 4.47 7.47 31.23
CA GLU A 22 4.52 7.21 32.67
C GLU A 22 3.12 7.23 33.27
N VAL A 23 2.86 6.33 34.22
CA VAL A 23 1.61 6.24 34.98
C VAL A 23 1.91 6.50 36.46
N PRO A 24 1.77 7.76 36.94
CA PRO A 24 2.17 8.14 38.30
C PRO A 24 1.46 7.35 39.40
N GLU A 25 0.18 7.01 39.18
CA GLU A 25 -0.67 6.30 40.14
C GLU A 25 -0.36 4.80 40.25
N ARG A 26 0.45 4.25 39.32
CA ARG A 26 0.91 2.84 39.31
C ARG A 26 -0.20 1.78 39.36
N THR A 27 -1.36 2.14 38.86
CA THR A 27 -2.58 1.32 38.77
C THR A 27 -2.93 1.10 37.31
N LYS A 28 -3.49 -0.08 36.97
CA LYS A 28 -3.75 -0.46 35.57
C LYS A 28 -4.81 0.40 34.88
N GLU A 29 -5.77 0.93 35.64
CA GLU A 29 -6.90 1.70 35.10
C GLU A 29 -6.66 3.21 35.12
N SER A 30 -5.61 3.68 35.79
CA SER A 30 -5.37 5.11 35.91
C SER A 30 -4.79 5.70 34.62
N PRO A 31 -5.19 6.93 34.26
CA PRO A 31 -4.65 7.60 33.10
C PRO A 31 -3.16 7.88 33.30
N GLY A 32 -2.36 7.61 32.27
CA GLY A 32 -0.97 8.05 32.22
C GLY A 32 -0.83 9.53 31.87
N GLY A 33 0.39 10.05 31.96
CA GLY A 33 0.73 11.41 31.51
C GLY A 33 0.79 11.54 29.97
N PRO A 34 1.35 12.62 29.43
CA PRO A 34 1.58 12.71 27.98
C PRO A 34 2.51 11.60 27.46
N TRP A 35 2.23 11.08 26.27
CA TRP A 35 3.14 10.15 25.59
C TRP A 35 4.41 10.86 25.15
N THR A 36 5.55 10.24 25.43
CA THR A 36 6.87 10.67 24.96
C THR A 36 7.28 9.83 23.76
N PHE A 37 7.47 10.48 22.62
CA PHE A 37 7.98 9.84 21.42
C PHE A 37 9.45 9.44 21.61
N CYS A 38 9.74 8.14 21.56
CA CYS A 38 11.09 7.60 21.81
C CYS A 38 11.90 7.47 20.52
N GLY A 39 11.26 7.08 19.41
CA GLY A 39 11.97 6.92 18.14
C GLY A 39 11.19 6.19 17.05
N LEU A 40 11.85 6.01 15.91
CA LEU A 40 11.37 5.22 14.76
C LEU A 40 12.31 4.05 14.50
N LEU A 41 11.74 2.89 14.16
CA LEU A 41 12.45 1.72 13.68
C LEU A 41 12.10 1.48 12.20
N PRO A 42 13.09 1.42 11.29
CA PRO A 42 12.87 0.98 9.92
C PRO A 42 12.81 -0.55 9.87
N LEU A 43 11.72 -1.08 9.32
CA LEU A 43 11.47 -2.51 9.15
C LEU A 43 11.52 -2.85 7.66
N PHE A 44 12.34 -3.83 7.31
CA PHE A 44 12.38 -4.37 5.95
C PHE A 44 11.53 -5.63 5.87
N ASP A 45 10.60 -5.67 4.92
CA ASP A 45 9.80 -6.85 4.59
C ASP A 45 10.28 -7.42 3.25
N PRO A 46 11.23 -8.37 3.26
CA PRO A 46 11.80 -8.88 2.02
C PRO A 46 10.75 -9.66 1.22
N PRO A 47 10.71 -9.49 -0.12
CA PRO A 47 9.89 -10.35 -0.95
C PRO A 47 10.32 -11.81 -0.80
N ARG A 48 9.37 -12.74 -0.94
CA ARG A 48 9.69 -14.18 -0.91
C ARG A 48 10.58 -14.50 -2.12
N HIS A 49 11.47 -15.48 -1.94
CA HIS A 49 12.48 -15.87 -2.93
C HIS A 49 11.87 -16.27 -4.30
N ASP A 50 10.63 -16.75 -4.30
CA ASP A 50 9.88 -17.24 -5.47
C ASP A 50 8.91 -16.21 -6.05
N SER A 51 8.71 -15.06 -5.40
CA SER A 51 7.65 -14.10 -5.77
C SER A 51 7.88 -13.48 -7.15
N ALA A 52 9.12 -13.05 -7.45
CA ALA A 52 9.44 -12.46 -8.74
C ALA A 52 9.26 -13.46 -9.90
N GLU A 53 9.66 -14.72 -9.68
CA GLU A 53 9.46 -15.77 -10.68
C GLU A 53 7.98 -16.10 -10.86
N THR A 54 7.22 -16.19 -9.77
CA THR A 54 5.78 -16.44 -9.79
C THR A 54 5.02 -15.36 -10.56
N ILE A 55 5.34 -14.08 -10.33
CA ILE A 55 4.76 -12.94 -11.08
C ILE A 55 5.06 -13.07 -12.57
N ARG A 56 6.32 -13.34 -12.94
CA ARG A 56 6.71 -13.53 -14.35
C ARG A 56 5.98 -14.71 -15.00
N ARG A 57 5.85 -15.83 -14.29
CA ARG A 57 5.12 -17.01 -14.79
C ARG A 57 3.63 -16.70 -14.98
N ALA A 58 3.00 -16.01 -14.04
CA ALA A 58 1.61 -15.58 -14.15
C ALA A 58 1.38 -14.70 -15.39
N LEU A 59 2.25 -13.71 -15.61
CA LEU A 59 2.20 -12.83 -16.78
C LEU A 59 2.34 -13.61 -18.09
N ASN A 60 3.27 -14.58 -18.16
CA ASN A 60 3.44 -15.44 -19.34
C ASN A 60 2.21 -16.32 -19.64
N LEU A 61 1.40 -16.61 -18.62
CA LEU A 61 0.13 -17.35 -18.75
C LEU A 61 -1.06 -16.42 -19.01
N GLY A 62 -0.84 -15.12 -19.21
CA GLY A 62 -1.89 -14.13 -19.44
C GLY A 62 -2.62 -13.68 -18.17
N VAL A 63 -2.10 -13.99 -16.98
CA VAL A 63 -2.67 -13.55 -15.70
C VAL A 63 -1.94 -12.30 -15.21
N CYS A 64 -2.64 -11.17 -15.22
CA CYS A 64 -2.12 -9.91 -14.69
C CYS A 64 -2.09 -9.94 -13.15
N VAL A 65 -0.96 -9.54 -12.55
CA VAL A 65 -0.79 -9.46 -11.10
C VAL A 65 -0.75 -8.00 -10.68
N LYS A 66 -1.64 -7.60 -9.77
CA LYS A 66 -1.72 -6.23 -9.23
C LYS A 66 -1.39 -6.22 -7.74
N MET A 67 -0.48 -5.33 -7.30
CA MET A 67 -0.14 -5.21 -5.86
C MET A 67 -1.28 -4.53 -5.11
N ILE A 68 -1.64 -5.06 -3.94
CA ILE A 68 -2.55 -4.41 -3.00
C ILE A 68 -1.86 -4.33 -1.63
N THR A 69 -1.53 -3.13 -1.18
CA THR A 69 -0.87 -2.94 0.12
C THR A 69 -1.44 -1.77 0.92
N GLY A 70 -1.40 -1.90 2.24
CA GLY A 70 -1.64 -0.79 3.18
C GLY A 70 -0.45 0.15 3.35
N ASP A 71 0.73 -0.22 2.81
CA ASP A 71 1.90 0.65 2.86
C ASP A 71 1.73 1.91 2.02
N GLN A 72 2.60 2.88 2.25
CA GLN A 72 2.70 4.08 1.41
C GLN A 72 3.16 3.74 -0.01
N LEU A 73 2.79 4.61 -0.96
CA LEU A 73 3.08 4.43 -2.38
C LEU A 73 4.56 4.25 -2.70
N ALA A 74 5.45 4.96 -2.01
CA ALA A 74 6.90 4.82 -2.20
C ALA A 74 7.39 3.39 -1.90
N ILE A 75 6.91 2.78 -0.81
CA ILE A 75 7.25 1.40 -0.44
C ILE A 75 6.69 0.43 -1.47
N ALA A 76 5.44 0.63 -1.90
CA ALA A 76 4.79 -0.21 -2.91
C ALA A 76 5.58 -0.20 -4.23
N LYS A 77 5.95 0.99 -4.73
CA LYS A 77 6.73 1.14 -5.96
C LYS A 77 8.12 0.52 -5.84
N GLU A 78 8.80 0.73 -4.72
CA GLU A 78 10.13 0.13 -4.49
C GLU A 78 10.05 -1.41 -4.42
N THR A 79 9.04 -1.95 -3.76
CA THR A 79 8.80 -3.39 -3.69
C THR A 79 8.43 -3.95 -5.07
N GLY A 80 7.55 -3.28 -5.80
CA GLY A 80 7.14 -3.65 -7.15
C GLY A 80 8.30 -3.64 -8.15
N ARG A 81 9.19 -2.64 -8.06
CA ARG A 81 10.42 -2.57 -8.84
C ARG A 81 11.33 -3.77 -8.59
N ARG A 82 11.50 -4.19 -7.33
CA ARG A 82 12.30 -5.37 -6.96
C ARG A 82 11.67 -6.68 -7.43
N LEU A 83 10.35 -6.75 -7.44
CA LEU A 83 9.58 -7.92 -7.88
C LEU A 83 9.41 -8.02 -9.40
N GLY A 84 9.74 -6.96 -10.14
CA GLY A 84 9.59 -6.92 -11.60
C GLY A 84 8.14 -6.78 -12.07
N MET A 85 7.25 -6.21 -11.25
CA MET A 85 5.82 -6.06 -11.59
C MET A 85 5.45 -4.69 -12.16
N GLY A 86 6.43 -3.80 -12.32
CA GLY A 86 6.19 -2.41 -12.74
C GLY A 86 6.01 -1.45 -11.57
N THR A 87 5.84 -0.17 -11.90
CA THR A 87 5.73 0.93 -10.94
C THR A 87 4.58 1.88 -11.25
N ASN A 88 3.68 1.50 -12.17
CA ASN A 88 2.46 2.25 -12.50
C ASN A 88 1.40 2.03 -11.39
N MET A 89 1.75 2.45 -10.18
CA MET A 89 0.95 2.26 -8.97
C MET A 89 0.36 3.58 -8.49
N TYR A 90 -0.83 3.49 -7.89
CA TYR A 90 -1.62 4.64 -7.46
C TYR A 90 -1.98 4.55 -5.98
N PRO A 91 -2.14 5.67 -5.26
CA PRO A 91 -2.72 5.64 -3.93
C PRO A 91 -4.20 5.26 -4.00
N SER A 92 -4.72 4.63 -2.95
CA SER A 92 -6.13 4.27 -2.87
C SER A 92 -7.06 5.49 -2.92
N SER A 93 -6.57 6.68 -2.55
CA SER A 93 -7.30 7.94 -2.70
C SER A 93 -7.62 8.29 -4.16
N SER A 94 -6.86 7.76 -5.14
CA SER A 94 -7.19 7.89 -6.56
C SER A 94 -8.46 7.12 -6.95
N LEU A 95 -8.93 6.21 -6.10
CA LEU A 95 -10.17 5.45 -6.29
C LEU A 95 -11.40 6.23 -5.79
N LEU A 96 -11.21 7.16 -4.85
CA LEU A 96 -12.29 7.97 -4.25
C LEU A 96 -12.80 9.06 -5.22
N GLY A 97 -12.09 9.31 -6.32
CA GLY A 97 -12.37 10.37 -7.29
C GLY A 97 -13.42 10.00 -8.34
N ARG A 98 -14.56 9.39 -7.96
CA ARG A 98 -15.74 9.38 -8.86
C ARG A 98 -16.27 10.80 -9.14
N GLU A 99 -15.86 11.76 -8.33
CA GLU A 99 -16.07 13.20 -8.51
C GLU A 99 -14.71 13.90 -8.67
N LYS A 100 -14.12 13.90 -9.86
CA LYS A 100 -13.04 14.85 -10.20
C LYS A 100 -13.16 15.37 -11.62
N ASP A 101 -12.81 16.66 -11.70
CA ASP A 101 -12.94 17.60 -12.82
C ASP A 101 -12.60 17.03 -14.20
N GLU A 102 -13.21 17.65 -15.23
CA GLU A 102 -13.04 17.44 -16.68
C GLU A 102 -11.57 17.44 -17.20
N ASN A 103 -10.58 17.66 -16.32
CA ASN A 103 -9.15 17.76 -16.64
C ASN A 103 -8.31 16.53 -16.23
N GLU A 104 -8.84 15.49 -15.59
CA GLU A 104 -8.10 14.23 -15.35
C GLU A 104 -8.21 13.28 -16.57
N ALA A 105 -7.05 12.90 -17.14
CA ALA A 105 -6.92 12.36 -18.49
C ALA A 105 -7.47 10.94 -18.74
N LEU A 106 -7.93 10.20 -17.72
CA LEU A 106 -8.48 8.84 -17.86
C LEU A 106 -9.60 8.58 -16.84
N PRO A 107 -10.70 7.91 -17.22
CA PRO A 107 -11.71 7.43 -16.27
C PRO A 107 -11.09 6.53 -15.21
N VAL A 108 -11.58 6.61 -13.96
CA VAL A 108 -11.11 5.80 -12.82
C VAL A 108 -11.06 4.30 -13.16
N ASP A 109 -12.03 3.81 -13.90
CA ASP A 109 -12.11 2.40 -14.29
C ASP A 109 -10.95 1.98 -15.22
N GLU A 110 -10.54 2.86 -16.14
CA GLU A 110 -9.38 2.61 -17.01
C GLU A 110 -8.07 2.71 -16.24
N LEU A 111 -7.97 3.66 -15.30
CA LEU A 111 -6.82 3.75 -14.42
C LEU A 111 -6.66 2.45 -13.63
N ILE A 112 -7.76 1.91 -13.10
CA ILE A 112 -7.73 0.67 -12.31
C ILE A 112 -7.29 -0.52 -13.16
N GLU A 113 -7.83 -0.62 -14.37
CA GLU A 113 -7.49 -1.66 -15.32
C GLU A 113 -6.00 -1.61 -15.74
N LYS A 114 -5.44 -0.41 -15.94
CA LYS A 114 -4.04 -0.19 -16.36
C LYS A 114 -3.02 -0.17 -15.22
N ALA A 115 -3.45 -0.02 -13.96
CA ALA A 115 -2.55 0.07 -12.82
C ALA A 115 -1.84 -1.25 -12.48
N ASP A 116 -0.56 -1.18 -12.09
CA ASP A 116 0.22 -2.32 -11.59
C ASP A 116 -0.08 -2.61 -10.11
N GLY A 117 -0.73 -1.68 -9.40
CA GLY A 117 -1.10 -1.86 -8.00
C GLY A 117 -1.55 -0.60 -7.30
N PHE A 118 -2.00 -0.79 -6.06
CA PHE A 118 -2.56 0.25 -5.20
C PHE A 118 -1.93 0.20 -3.82
N ALA A 119 -1.64 1.40 -3.29
CA ALA A 119 -1.03 1.62 -1.99
C ALA A 119 -1.99 2.34 -1.03
N GLY A 120 -1.77 2.18 0.28
CA GLY A 120 -2.64 2.74 1.31
C GLY A 120 -4.07 2.19 1.24
N VAL A 121 -4.24 0.94 0.83
CA VAL A 121 -5.55 0.33 0.58
C VAL A 121 -6.20 -0.10 1.89
N PHE A 122 -7.38 0.46 2.17
CA PHE A 122 -8.26 0.03 3.26
C PHE A 122 -9.20 -1.10 2.79
N PRO A 123 -9.82 -1.85 3.72
CA PRO A 123 -10.73 -2.95 3.35
C PRO A 123 -11.82 -2.56 2.34
N GLU A 124 -12.37 -1.35 2.45
CA GLU A 124 -13.42 -0.84 1.57
C GLU A 124 -12.89 -0.63 0.13
N HIS A 125 -11.66 -0.14 0.00
CA HIS A 125 -11.00 0.07 -1.29
C HIS A 125 -10.71 -1.25 -2.01
N LYS A 126 -10.40 -2.33 -1.27
CA LYS A 126 -10.19 -3.67 -1.85
C LYS A 126 -11.43 -4.14 -2.60
N TYR A 127 -12.59 -3.98 -1.98
CA TYR A 127 -13.87 -4.37 -2.56
C TYR A 127 -14.14 -3.58 -3.85
N GLU A 128 -13.92 -2.26 -3.82
CA GLU A 128 -14.19 -1.39 -4.97
C GLU A 128 -13.30 -1.71 -6.18
N ILE A 129 -12.00 -1.95 -5.96
CA ILE A 129 -11.07 -2.36 -7.02
C ILE A 129 -11.54 -3.65 -7.70
N VAL A 130 -11.89 -4.66 -6.90
CA VAL A 130 -12.34 -5.96 -7.42
C VAL A 130 -13.65 -5.79 -8.21
N LYS A 131 -14.60 -5.02 -7.67
CA LYS A 131 -15.88 -4.76 -8.32
C LYS A 131 -15.70 -4.11 -9.69
N ILE A 132 -14.89 -3.07 -9.79
CA ILE A 132 -14.64 -2.36 -11.06
C ILE A 132 -13.95 -3.27 -12.09
N LEU A 133 -12.97 -4.09 -11.66
CA LEU A 133 -12.34 -5.07 -12.55
C LEU A 133 -13.34 -6.13 -13.04
N GLN A 134 -14.27 -6.56 -12.19
CA GLN A 134 -15.34 -7.49 -12.58
C GLN A 134 -16.35 -6.85 -13.54
N GLU A 135 -16.71 -5.58 -13.35
CA GLU A 135 -17.56 -4.80 -14.28
C GLU A 135 -16.89 -4.67 -15.67
N LYS A 136 -15.57 -4.57 -15.69
CA LYS A 136 -14.71 -4.64 -16.89
C LYS A 136 -14.55 -6.06 -17.47
N LYS A 137 -15.28 -7.06 -16.94
CA LYS A 137 -15.31 -8.46 -17.37
C LYS A 137 -14.04 -9.27 -17.06
N HIS A 138 -13.17 -8.80 -16.18
CA HIS A 138 -12.04 -9.60 -15.69
C HIS A 138 -12.51 -10.64 -14.67
N ILE A 139 -11.94 -11.84 -14.71
CA ILE A 139 -12.07 -12.82 -13.62
C ILE A 139 -10.96 -12.50 -12.62
N VAL A 140 -11.36 -12.12 -11.39
CA VAL A 140 -10.44 -11.58 -10.39
C VAL A 140 -10.21 -12.58 -9.26
N GLY A 141 -8.96 -12.97 -9.04
CA GLY A 141 -8.52 -13.62 -7.81
C GLY A 141 -7.95 -12.59 -6.84
N MET A 142 -8.41 -12.60 -5.58
CA MET A 142 -7.98 -11.67 -4.54
C MET A 142 -7.45 -12.46 -3.33
N THR A 143 -6.36 -11.98 -2.75
CA THR A 143 -5.73 -12.55 -1.54
C THR A 143 -5.63 -11.52 -0.41
#